data_AF-A0A4U0XSB3-F1
#
_entry.id   AF-A0A4U0XSB3-F1
#
_cell.length_a   1.000
_cell.length_b   1.000
_cell.length_c   1.000
_cell.angle_alpha   90.00
_cell.angle_beta   90.00
_cell.angle_gamma   90.00
#
_symmetry.space_group_name_H-M   'P 1'
#
loop_
_entity.id
_entity.type
_entity.pdbx_description
1 polymer ?
#
loop_
_entity_poly.entity_id
_entity_poly.type
_entity_poly.pdbx_seq_one_letter_code
_entity_poly.pdbx_strand_id
1 'polypeptide(L)'
;MAFAPRNNVNGENGVHPSRSTNNWRFGTRAEAPASLPARRNLSTSPPKVKTESNNNSSSSENVIQAHIHDRRERKIMPKDFLQPMTCFYWATQGRCTKTADECFYAHWDTGVIASGPVSMARDGQSVTVAGRHADAQTADFIARENSLKTRELALNSRQVLLNQHDAALNARCANMKTAMQEVYDTIETFDNESAEALRALHRRKKQIEEFNVATAAC
;
A
#
# COMPACT_ATOMS: atom_id res chain seq x y z
N MET A 1 -5.33 43.97 -37.37
CA MET A 1 -4.27 43.07 -36.86
C MET A 1 -3.82 43.61 -35.51
N ALA A 2 -4.31 43.02 -34.42
CA ALA A 2 -4.05 43.50 -33.06
C ALA A 2 -3.06 42.55 -32.37
N PHE A 3 -1.92 43.08 -31.95
CA PHE A 3 -0.92 42.37 -31.15
C PHE A 3 -1.25 42.54 -29.67
N ALA A 4 -1.39 41.41 -28.96
CA ALA A 4 -1.49 41.38 -27.50
C ALA A 4 -0.07 41.28 -26.87
N PRO A 5 0.21 41.94 -25.74
CA PRO A 5 1.50 41.83 -25.07
C PRO A 5 1.60 40.57 -24.18
N ARG A 6 2.82 40.04 -24.11
CA ARG A 6 3.22 38.87 -23.30
C ARG A 6 3.31 39.27 -21.82
N ASN A 7 2.64 38.51 -20.96
CA ASN A 7 2.74 38.63 -19.51
C ASN A 7 4.07 38.06 -18.98
N ASN A 8 4.67 38.88 -18.12
CA ASN A 8 5.91 38.70 -17.39
C ASN A 8 5.72 37.69 -16.23
N VAL A 9 6.52 36.63 -16.19
CA VAL A 9 6.54 35.65 -15.10
C VAL A 9 7.65 36.09 -14.13
N ASN A 10 7.28 36.88 -13.12
CA ASN A 10 8.16 37.18 -11.99
C ASN A 10 8.21 35.98 -11.05
N GLY A 11 9.43 35.67 -10.60
CA GLY A 11 9.72 34.58 -9.70
C GLY A 11 9.21 34.82 -8.29
N GLU A 12 8.73 33.74 -7.67
CA GLU A 12 8.44 33.71 -6.25
C GLU A 12 9.49 32.86 -5.53
N ASN A 13 10.10 33.54 -4.57
CA ASN A 13 11.17 33.08 -3.72
C ASN A 13 10.69 31.94 -2.81
N GLY A 14 11.47 30.85 -2.79
CA GLY A 14 11.31 29.77 -1.83
C GLY A 14 11.57 30.26 -0.40
N VAL A 15 10.48 30.39 0.38
CA VAL A 15 10.55 30.55 1.83
C VAL A 15 10.52 29.15 2.46
N HIS A 16 11.67 28.74 2.99
CA HIS A 16 11.79 27.56 3.85
C HIS A 16 11.03 27.79 5.17
N PRO A 17 10.17 26.87 5.63
CA PRO A 17 9.67 26.91 7.00
C PRO A 17 10.73 26.40 7.98
N SER A 18 11.19 27.31 8.83
CA SER A 18 12.00 27.03 10.02
C SER A 18 11.28 26.05 10.94
N ARG A 19 11.93 24.91 11.23
CA ARG A 19 11.56 23.97 12.28
C ARG A 19 11.60 24.68 13.64
N SER A 20 10.43 25.05 14.15
CA SER A 20 10.24 25.43 15.55
C SER A 20 10.14 24.17 16.40
N THR A 21 11.20 23.88 17.15
CA THR A 21 11.20 22.88 18.22
C THR A 21 10.59 23.51 19.48
N ASN A 22 9.27 23.43 19.62
CA ASN A 22 8.61 23.82 20.86
C ASN A 22 8.62 22.64 21.85
N ASN A 23 9.61 22.72 22.74
CA ASN A 23 9.79 21.96 23.96
C ASN A 23 8.75 22.44 24.99
N TRP A 24 7.67 21.68 25.21
CA TRP A 24 6.71 21.92 26.28
C TRP A 24 6.95 20.92 27.42
N ARG A 25 7.58 21.41 28.49
CA ARG A 25 7.67 20.77 29.80
C ARG A 25 7.11 21.73 30.86
N PHE A 26 6.53 21.13 31.90
CA PHE A 26 5.84 21.69 33.08
C PHE A 26 4.39 22.13 32.79
N GLY A 27 3.33 21.60 33.40
CA GLY A 27 3.20 20.73 34.57
C GLY A 27 2.15 21.35 35.50
N THR A 28 0.99 20.71 35.65
CA THR A 28 0.22 20.75 36.90
C THR A 28 -0.63 19.50 37.03
N ARG A 29 -0.58 19.01 38.26
CA ARG A 29 -1.15 17.80 38.84
C ARG A 29 -2.68 17.98 38.94
N ALA A 30 -3.43 17.10 38.28
CA ALA A 30 -4.85 16.92 38.54
C ALA A 30 -5.07 15.45 38.94
N GLU A 31 -5.80 15.29 40.04
CA GLU A 31 -6.05 14.07 40.77
C GLU A 31 -6.87 13.05 39.95
N ALA A 32 -6.51 11.78 40.09
CA ALA A 32 -7.15 10.66 39.43
C ALA A 32 -8.39 10.18 40.21
N PRO A 33 -9.49 9.82 39.51
CA PRO A 33 -10.46 8.87 40.05
C PRO A 33 -10.25 7.46 39.50
N ALA A 34 -10.09 6.53 40.44
CA ALA A 34 -10.56 5.15 40.48
C ALA A 34 -10.47 4.26 39.21
N SER A 35 -9.45 3.39 39.22
CA SER A 35 -9.55 1.94 39.00
C SER A 35 -10.57 1.40 37.98
N LEU A 36 -10.08 1.10 36.76
CA LEU A 36 -10.66 0.09 35.88
C LEU A 36 -9.80 -1.18 35.88
N PRO A 37 -10.40 -2.38 35.85
CA PRO A 37 -9.66 -3.64 35.93
C PRO A 37 -8.82 -3.91 34.68
N ALA A 38 -7.63 -4.47 34.92
CA ALA A 38 -6.60 -4.82 33.96
C ALA A 38 -7.14 -5.62 32.76
N ARG A 39 -7.03 -5.04 31.56
CA ARG A 39 -7.15 -5.78 30.31
C ARG A 39 -5.93 -6.71 30.18
N ARG A 40 -6.20 -8.02 30.22
CA ARG A 40 -5.24 -9.08 29.91
C ARG A 40 -4.73 -8.89 28.48
N ASN A 41 -3.44 -8.61 28.35
CA ASN A 41 -2.72 -8.66 27.07
C ASN A 41 -2.58 -10.13 26.66
N LEU A 42 -3.44 -10.59 25.75
CA LEU A 42 -3.31 -11.89 25.09
C LEU A 42 -2.28 -11.76 23.97
N SER A 43 -1.00 -11.81 24.34
CA SER A 43 0.13 -11.96 23.42
C SER A 43 0.10 -13.39 22.85
N THR A 44 -0.45 -13.56 21.66
CA THR A 44 -0.42 -14.81 20.92
C THR A 44 0.87 -14.85 20.10
N SER A 45 1.95 -15.32 20.72
CA SER A 45 3.15 -15.75 20.00
C SER A 45 2.85 -17.05 19.23
N PRO A 46 3.22 -17.16 17.94
CA PRO A 46 3.09 -18.42 17.20
C PRO A 46 4.10 -19.48 17.72
N PRO A 47 3.74 -20.77 17.73
CA PRO A 47 4.60 -21.83 18.25
C PRO A 47 5.82 -22.05 17.37
N LYS A 48 7.01 -22.02 17.99
CA LYS A 48 8.28 -22.46 17.39
C LYS A 48 8.23 -23.98 17.20
N VAL A 49 8.05 -24.41 15.95
CA VAL A 49 8.30 -25.80 15.53
C VAL A 49 9.80 -26.04 15.60
N LYS A 50 10.23 -26.90 16.52
CA LYS A 50 11.59 -27.45 16.55
C LYS A 50 11.63 -28.61 15.57
N THR A 51 12.30 -28.42 14.44
CA THR A 51 12.67 -29.51 13.54
C THR A 51 13.90 -30.19 14.13
N GLU A 52 13.70 -31.36 14.72
CA GLU A 52 14.78 -32.23 15.20
C GLU A 52 15.45 -32.89 14.00
N SER A 53 16.64 -32.39 13.64
CA SER A 53 17.52 -33.04 12.67
C SER A 53 18.19 -34.24 13.34
N ASN A 54 17.65 -35.43 13.11
CA ASN A 54 18.21 -36.67 13.60
C ASN A 54 19.29 -37.16 12.61
N ASN A 55 20.55 -36.86 12.94
CA ASN A 55 21.72 -37.42 12.28
C ASN A 55 22.12 -38.71 13.01
N ASN A 56 21.93 -39.88 12.39
CA ASN A 56 22.80 -41.05 12.58
C ASN A 56 22.38 -42.24 11.71
N SER A 57 23.18 -42.51 10.68
CA SER A 57 23.45 -43.86 10.12
C SER A 57 24.67 -43.68 9.20
N SER A 58 25.89 -43.82 9.71
CA SER A 58 26.63 -45.08 9.92
C SER A 58 27.13 -45.73 8.62
N SER A 59 28.23 -45.17 8.10
CA SER A 59 29.53 -45.84 8.01
C SER A 59 29.68 -47.14 7.20
N SER A 60 28.73 -47.51 6.35
CA SER A 60 28.86 -48.66 5.41
C SER A 60 28.68 -48.31 3.93
N GLU A 61 28.36 -47.07 3.60
CA GLU A 61 28.15 -46.62 2.21
C GLU A 61 29.44 -46.24 1.46
N ASN A 62 30.57 -46.11 2.16
CA ASN A 62 31.81 -45.56 1.57
C ASN A 62 32.55 -46.48 0.58
N VAL A 63 32.14 -47.74 0.38
CA VAL A 63 32.73 -48.62 -0.64
C VAL A 63 31.92 -48.60 -1.96
N ILE A 64 30.66 -48.19 -1.94
CA ILE A 64 29.83 -48.04 -3.15
C ILE A 64 30.06 -46.66 -3.80
N GLN A 65 30.43 -45.64 -3.01
CA GLN A 65 30.72 -44.29 -3.51
C GLN A 65 31.89 -44.21 -4.52
N ALA A 66 32.85 -45.12 -4.48
CA ALA A 66 34.05 -45.08 -5.34
C ALA A 66 33.79 -45.50 -6.81
N HIS A 67 32.68 -46.19 -7.09
CA HIS A 67 32.31 -46.59 -8.46
C HIS A 67 31.19 -45.73 -9.09
N ILE A 68 30.60 -44.81 -8.33
CA ILE A 68 29.54 -43.92 -8.84
C ILE A 68 30.11 -42.67 -9.52
N HIS A 69 31.35 -42.28 -9.21
CA HIS A 69 31.96 -41.06 -9.79
C HIS A 69 32.61 -41.23 -11.17
N ASP A 70 32.67 -42.44 -11.74
CA ASP A 70 33.22 -42.70 -13.08
C ASP A 70 32.15 -42.98 -14.15
N ARG A 71 30.86 -42.89 -13.80
CA ARG A 71 29.82 -42.59 -14.79
C ARG A 71 29.67 -41.09 -14.88
N ARG A 72 30.42 -40.49 -15.79
CA ARG A 72 29.88 -39.40 -16.62
C ARG A 72 28.48 -39.83 -17.02
N GLU A 73 27.46 -39.31 -16.34
CA GLU A 73 26.06 -39.47 -16.72
C GLU A 73 26.00 -39.13 -18.21
N ARG A 74 25.85 -40.16 -19.06
CA ARG A 74 25.50 -39.93 -20.45
C ARG A 74 24.13 -39.29 -20.39
N LYS A 75 24.11 -37.96 -20.39
CA LYS A 75 22.92 -37.14 -20.41
C LYS A 75 22.11 -37.63 -21.60
N ILE A 76 21.11 -38.46 -21.34
CA ILE A 76 20.27 -39.07 -22.39
C ILE A 76 19.73 -37.91 -23.22
N MET A 77 20.11 -37.86 -24.49
CA MET A 77 19.70 -36.75 -25.34
C MET A 77 18.24 -36.97 -25.75
N PRO A 78 17.45 -35.90 -25.97
CA PRO A 78 16.08 -36.02 -26.45
C PRO A 78 15.92 -36.86 -27.72
N LYS A 79 16.94 -36.93 -28.58
CA LYS A 79 16.97 -37.83 -29.74
C LYS A 79 17.05 -39.33 -29.42
N ASP A 80 17.42 -39.69 -28.19
CA ASP A 80 17.52 -41.09 -27.72
C ASP A 80 16.25 -41.53 -26.97
N PHE A 81 15.24 -40.66 -26.86
CA PHE A 81 13.95 -41.03 -26.28
C PHE A 81 13.15 -41.93 -27.21
N LEU A 82 12.16 -42.65 -26.66
CA LEU A 82 11.23 -43.50 -27.44
C LEU A 82 10.55 -42.73 -28.57
N GLN A 83 10.34 -41.42 -28.39
CA GLN A 83 9.84 -40.52 -29.40
C GLN A 83 10.82 -39.36 -29.57
N PRO A 84 11.78 -39.48 -30.51
CA PRO A 84 12.73 -38.41 -30.77
C PRO A 84 12.03 -37.21 -31.42
N MET A 85 12.50 -36.01 -31.11
CA MET A 85 12.05 -34.79 -31.79
C MET A 85 13.05 -34.38 -32.87
N THR A 86 12.52 -33.91 -34.00
CA THR A 86 13.29 -33.38 -35.12
C THR A 86 13.86 -32.00 -34.75
N CYS A 87 15.14 -31.77 -35.07
CA CYS A 87 15.81 -30.49 -34.84
C CYS A 87 15.14 -29.39 -35.66
N PHE A 88 14.72 -28.31 -34.99
CA PHE A 88 14.05 -27.16 -35.62
C PHE A 88 14.84 -26.57 -36.80
N TYR A 89 16.15 -26.32 -36.63
CA TYR A 89 16.98 -25.73 -37.69
C TYR A 89 17.18 -26.67 -38.88
N TRP A 90 17.34 -27.97 -38.61
CA TRP A 90 17.46 -28.96 -39.68
C TRP A 90 16.14 -29.08 -40.47
N ALA A 91 15.00 -29.15 -39.79
CA ALA A 91 13.70 -29.23 -40.45
C ALA A 91 13.36 -27.97 -41.26
N THR A 92 13.68 -26.77 -40.75
CA THR A 92 13.29 -25.50 -41.39
C THR A 92 14.29 -25.00 -42.43
N GLN A 93 15.59 -25.21 -42.23
CA GLN A 93 16.66 -24.66 -43.07
C GLN A 93 17.41 -25.75 -43.85
N GLY A 94 17.11 -27.04 -43.60
CA GLY A 94 17.88 -28.17 -44.13
C GLY A 94 19.28 -28.30 -43.55
N ARG A 95 19.67 -27.42 -42.61
CA ARG A 95 21.03 -27.36 -42.04
C ARG A 95 20.98 -26.94 -40.57
N CYS A 96 21.68 -27.71 -39.74
CA CYS A 96 22.00 -27.33 -38.36
C CYS A 96 23.47 -26.94 -38.26
N THR A 97 23.81 -25.99 -37.39
CA THR A 97 25.21 -25.63 -37.11
C THR A 97 25.93 -26.70 -36.28
N LYS A 98 25.19 -27.54 -35.56
CA LYS A 98 25.71 -28.68 -34.80
C LYS A 98 25.77 -29.93 -35.65
N THR A 99 26.69 -30.84 -35.35
CA THR A 99 26.71 -32.16 -35.98
C THR A 99 25.54 -33.02 -35.48
N ALA A 100 25.22 -34.12 -36.17
CA ALA A 100 24.16 -35.03 -35.74
C ALA A 100 24.43 -35.63 -34.35
N ASP A 101 25.70 -35.83 -33.98
CA ASP A 101 26.10 -36.37 -32.69
C ASP A 101 26.03 -35.33 -31.57
N GLU A 102 26.36 -34.08 -31.85
CA GLU A 102 26.33 -32.97 -30.89
C GLU A 102 24.95 -32.34 -30.71
N CYS A 103 24.07 -32.50 -31.70
CA CYS A 103 22.70 -32.00 -31.61
C CYS A 103 21.89 -32.86 -30.62
N PHE A 104 21.13 -32.20 -29.74
CA PHE A 104 20.21 -32.86 -28.81
C PHE A 104 18.97 -33.46 -29.50
N TYR A 105 18.70 -33.06 -30.74
CA TYR A 105 17.52 -33.43 -31.52
C TYR A 105 17.93 -34.16 -32.80
N ALA A 106 17.02 -34.92 -33.39
CA ALA A 106 17.25 -35.71 -34.60
C ALA A 106 17.42 -34.84 -35.85
N HIS A 107 18.37 -35.20 -36.72
CA HIS A 107 18.55 -34.61 -38.07
C HIS A 107 17.88 -35.49 -39.15
N TRP A 108 16.68 -35.97 -38.84
CA TRP A 108 15.76 -36.67 -39.73
C TRP A 108 14.35 -36.38 -39.26
N ASP A 109 13.37 -36.50 -40.16
CA ASP A 109 11.97 -36.29 -39.81
C ASP A 109 11.47 -37.41 -38.89
N THR A 110 11.04 -37.03 -37.69
CA THR A 110 10.46 -37.92 -36.67
C THR A 110 8.95 -37.73 -36.53
N GLY A 111 8.34 -36.85 -37.34
CA GLY A 111 6.94 -36.45 -37.26
C GLY A 111 6.62 -35.44 -36.14
N VAL A 112 7.58 -35.11 -35.27
CA VAL A 112 7.44 -34.09 -34.22
C VAL A 112 8.64 -33.16 -34.23
N ILE A 113 8.42 -31.91 -34.63
CA ILE A 113 9.47 -30.88 -34.69
C ILE A 113 9.61 -30.22 -33.32
N ALA A 114 10.85 -30.08 -32.84
CA ALA A 114 11.13 -29.37 -31.60
C ALA A 114 10.78 -27.88 -31.71
N SER A 115 10.33 -27.26 -30.63
CA SER A 115 10.05 -25.82 -30.58
C SER A 115 11.28 -25.00 -30.96
N GLY A 116 11.07 -24.00 -31.82
CA GLY A 116 12.13 -23.05 -32.20
C GLY A 116 12.62 -22.21 -31.01
N PRO A 117 13.80 -21.56 -31.14
CA PRO A 117 14.28 -20.63 -30.13
C PRO A 117 13.28 -19.48 -29.96
N VAL A 118 12.91 -19.18 -28.72
CA VAL A 118 12.12 -17.99 -28.41
C VAL A 118 13.10 -16.85 -28.11
N SER A 119 13.05 -15.78 -28.90
CA SER A 119 13.79 -14.54 -28.62
C SER A 119 12.95 -13.65 -27.71
N MET A 120 13.53 -13.24 -26.58
CA MET A 120 12.94 -12.23 -25.70
C MET A 120 13.88 -11.05 -25.59
N ALA A 121 13.35 -9.82 -25.65
CA ALA A 121 14.14 -8.62 -25.43
C ALA A 121 14.27 -8.34 -23.93
N ARG A 122 15.50 -8.30 -23.41
CA ARG A 122 15.82 -7.88 -22.05
C ARG A 122 16.83 -6.73 -22.12
N ASP A 123 16.48 -5.58 -21.55
CA ASP A 123 17.37 -4.40 -21.49
C ASP A 123 17.91 -3.97 -22.87
N GLY A 124 17.07 -4.09 -23.91
CA GLY A 124 17.45 -3.76 -25.30
C GLY A 124 18.23 -4.86 -26.04
N GLN A 125 18.56 -5.98 -25.39
CA GLN A 125 19.27 -7.10 -25.99
C GLN A 125 18.36 -8.33 -26.15
N SER A 126 18.37 -8.94 -27.35
CA SER A 126 17.63 -10.17 -27.61
C SER A 126 18.36 -11.37 -27.01
N VAL A 127 17.79 -11.97 -25.97
CA VAL A 127 18.27 -13.23 -25.37
C VAL A 127 17.41 -14.37 -25.88
N THR A 128 18.03 -15.42 -26.42
CA THR A 128 17.32 -16.65 -26.79
C THR A 128 17.33 -17.62 -25.62
N VAL A 129 16.16 -18.09 -25.21
CA VAL A 129 16.00 -19.01 -24.08
C VAL A 129 15.33 -20.29 -24.59
N ALA A 130 15.80 -21.45 -24.11
CA ALA A 130 15.17 -22.73 -24.43
C ALA A 130 13.75 -22.76 -23.83
N GLY A 131 12.76 -23.28 -24.58
CA GLY A 131 11.32 -23.16 -24.26
C GLY A 131 10.94 -23.53 -22.81
N ARG A 132 11.55 -24.56 -22.21
CA ARG A 132 11.26 -24.95 -20.81
C ARG A 132 11.58 -23.85 -19.79
N HIS A 133 12.63 -23.07 -20.02
CA HIS A 133 12.95 -21.92 -19.17
C HIS A 133 12.04 -20.72 -19.46
N ALA A 134 11.46 -20.62 -20.65
CA ALA A 134 10.46 -19.61 -20.98
C ALA A 134 9.16 -19.85 -20.18
N ASP A 135 8.64 -21.07 -20.15
CA ASP A 135 7.38 -21.39 -19.44
C ASP A 135 7.45 -21.11 -17.94
N ALA A 136 8.56 -21.49 -17.30
CA ALA A 136 8.79 -21.22 -15.87
C ALA A 136 8.83 -19.72 -15.57
N GLN A 137 9.44 -18.93 -16.46
CA GLN A 137 9.46 -17.47 -16.33
C GLN A 137 8.07 -16.88 -16.54
N THR A 138 7.32 -17.34 -17.53
CA THR A 138 5.93 -16.90 -17.77
C THR A 138 5.04 -17.17 -16.56
N ALA A 139 5.13 -18.35 -15.95
CA ALA A 139 4.38 -18.68 -14.75
C ALA A 139 4.73 -17.74 -13.57
N ASP A 140 6.01 -17.43 -13.39
CA ASP A 140 6.47 -16.50 -12.36
C ASP A 140 6.00 -15.05 -12.62
N PHE A 141 5.93 -14.62 -13.89
CA PHE A 141 5.32 -13.33 -14.25
C PHE A 141 3.83 -13.28 -13.92
N ILE A 142 3.07 -14.31 -14.28
CA ILE A 142 1.62 -14.40 -13.98
C ILE A 142 1.40 -14.39 -12.46
N ALA A 143 2.19 -15.14 -11.70
CA ALA A 143 2.11 -15.16 -10.24
C ALA A 143 2.36 -13.78 -9.62
N ARG A 144 3.40 -13.07 -10.11
CA ARG A 144 3.69 -11.69 -9.68
C ARG A 144 2.57 -10.72 -10.03
N GLU A 145 2.00 -10.82 -11.22
CA GLU A 145 0.88 -9.98 -11.64
C GLU A 145 -0.34 -10.18 -10.74
N ASN A 146 -0.70 -11.43 -10.44
CA ASN A 146 -1.83 -11.74 -9.54
C ASN A 146 -1.58 -11.25 -8.11
N SER A 147 -0.33 -11.36 -7.62
CA SER A 147 0.04 -10.81 -6.32
C SER A 147 -0.10 -9.28 -6.28
N LEU A 148 0.26 -8.59 -7.36
CA LEU A 148 0.13 -7.13 -7.46
C LEU A 148 -1.33 -6.70 -7.51
N LYS A 149 -2.17 -7.37 -8.32
CA LYS A 149 -3.62 -7.10 -8.37
C LYS A 149 -4.29 -7.29 -7.01
N THR A 150 -3.88 -8.32 -6.27
CA THR A 150 -4.39 -8.55 -4.90
C THR A 150 -3.99 -7.41 -3.97
N ARG A 151 -2.75 -6.94 -4.04
CA ARG A 151 -2.27 -5.81 -3.25
C ARG A 151 -2.98 -4.50 -3.62
N GLU A 152 -3.19 -4.26 -4.91
CA GLU A 152 -3.93 -3.10 -5.43
C GLU A 152 -5.36 -3.08 -4.91
N LEU A 153 -6.06 -4.21 -4.95
CA LEU A 153 -7.41 -4.36 -4.39
C LEU A 153 -7.43 -4.03 -2.88
N ALA A 154 -6.44 -4.52 -2.12
CA ALA A 154 -6.34 -4.23 -0.69
C ALA A 154 -6.10 -2.73 -0.42
N LEU A 155 -5.26 -2.07 -1.22
CA LEU A 155 -5.02 -0.62 -1.11
C LEU A 155 -6.27 0.19 -1.47
N ASN A 156 -6.97 -0.20 -2.53
CA ASN A 156 -8.22 0.44 -2.94
C ASN A 156 -9.30 0.30 -1.85
N SER A 157 -9.43 -0.89 -1.26
CA SER A 157 -10.33 -1.10 -0.12
C SER A 157 -9.96 -0.22 1.07
N ARG A 158 -8.66 -0.08 1.37
CA ARG A 158 -8.19 0.81 2.45
C ARG A 158 -8.50 2.27 2.15
N GLN A 159 -8.34 2.71 0.90
CA GLN A 159 -8.65 4.08 0.50
C GLN A 159 -10.13 4.42 0.70
N VAL A 160 -11.03 3.48 0.38
CA VAL A 160 -12.47 3.66 0.61
C VAL A 160 -12.76 3.86 2.10
N LEU A 161 -12.13 3.08 2.99
CA LEU A 161 -12.31 3.23 4.44
C LEU A 161 -11.80 4.58 4.96
N LEU A 162 -10.66 5.06 4.43
CA LEU A 162 -10.14 6.38 4.78
C LEU A 162 -11.10 7.50 4.34
N ASN A 163 -11.61 7.42 3.11
CA ASN A 163 -12.59 8.39 2.60
C ASN A 163 -13.88 8.41 3.46
N GLN A 164 -14.36 7.24 3.88
CA GLN A 164 -15.51 7.13 4.79
C GLN A 164 -15.21 7.75 6.16
N HIS A 165 -14.02 7.52 6.70
CA HIS A 165 -13.59 8.11 7.96
C HIS A 165 -13.48 9.63 7.88
N ASP A 166 -12.93 10.17 6.79
CA ASP A 166 -12.84 11.61 6.55
C ASP A 166 -14.23 12.24 6.41
N ALA A 167 -15.15 11.59 5.70
CA ALA A 167 -16.54 12.03 5.62
C ALA A 167 -17.21 12.07 7.01
N ALA A 168 -16.98 11.05 7.85
CA ALA A 168 -17.50 11.02 9.22
C ALA A 168 -16.90 12.12 10.10
N LEU A 169 -15.60 12.40 9.97
CA LEU A 169 -14.95 13.52 10.67
C LEU A 169 -15.53 14.86 10.22
N ASN A 170 -15.68 15.08 8.92
CA ASN A 170 -16.26 16.30 8.38
C ASN A 170 -17.70 16.53 8.87
N ALA A 171 -18.51 15.47 8.93
CA ALA A 171 -19.85 15.54 9.50
C ALA A 171 -19.82 15.92 11.00
N ARG A 172 -18.91 15.33 11.78
CA ARG A 172 -18.73 15.70 13.20
C ARG A 172 -18.32 17.17 13.37
N CYS A 173 -17.40 17.66 12.54
CA CYS A 173 -16.98 19.05 12.56
C CYS A 173 -18.15 20.00 12.20
N ALA A 174 -18.98 19.64 11.23
CA ALA A 174 -20.16 20.42 10.85
C ALA A 174 -21.20 20.46 11.98
N ASN A 175 -21.47 19.33 12.63
CA ASN A 175 -22.38 19.25 13.77
C ASN A 175 -21.86 20.09 14.94
N MET A 176 -20.56 20.00 15.25
CA MET A 176 -19.94 20.81 16.31
C MET A 176 -20.04 22.30 16.00
N LYS A 177 -19.78 22.70 14.75
CA LYS A 177 -19.91 24.10 14.33
C LYS A 177 -21.35 24.60 14.50
N THR A 178 -22.33 23.78 14.15
CA THR A 178 -23.76 24.11 14.32
C THR A 178 -24.11 24.26 15.79
N ALA A 179 -23.71 23.31 16.64
CA ALA A 179 -23.93 23.37 18.08
C ALA A 179 -23.26 24.61 18.71
N MET A 180 -22.05 24.97 18.28
CA MET A 180 -21.39 26.20 18.71
C MET A 180 -22.16 27.44 18.28
N GLN A 181 -22.69 27.47 17.06
CA GLN A 181 -23.50 28.59 16.58
C GLN A 181 -24.77 28.77 17.40
N GLU A 182 -25.47 27.68 17.71
CA GLU A 182 -26.64 27.72 18.60
C GLU A 182 -26.29 28.32 19.96
N VAL A 183 -25.14 27.95 20.54
CA VAL A 183 -24.68 28.56 21.79
C VAL A 183 -24.45 30.07 21.63
N TYR A 184 -23.81 30.53 20.55
CA TYR A 184 -23.62 31.96 20.31
C TYR A 184 -24.96 32.70 20.18
N ASP A 185 -25.90 32.15 19.42
CA ASP A 185 -27.23 32.74 19.23
C ASP A 185 -27.97 32.82 20.58
N THR A 186 -27.87 31.78 21.43
CA THR A 186 -28.49 31.81 22.77
C THR A 186 -27.88 32.89 23.66
N ILE A 187 -26.56 33.10 23.61
CA ILE A 187 -25.90 34.18 24.37
C ILE A 187 -26.41 35.55 23.88
N GLU A 188 -26.49 35.74 22.56
CA GLU A 188 -26.98 36.98 21.99
C GLU A 188 -28.44 37.26 22.37
N THR A 189 -29.30 36.23 22.37
CA THR A 189 -30.69 36.38 22.84
C THR A 189 -30.76 36.79 24.30
N PHE A 190 -29.96 36.16 25.17
CA PHE A 190 -29.89 36.49 26.59
C PHE A 190 -29.42 37.93 26.85
N ASP A 191 -28.41 38.39 26.10
CA ASP A 191 -27.91 39.76 26.21
C ASP A 191 -28.98 40.78 25.77
N ASN A 192 -29.71 40.48 24.70
CA ASN A 192 -30.80 41.32 24.21
C ASN A 192 -31.96 41.42 25.21
N GLU A 193 -32.39 40.30 25.79
CA GLU A 193 -33.43 40.25 26.83
C GLU A 193 -33.00 41.01 28.09
N SER A 194 -31.75 40.82 28.52
CA SER A 194 -31.17 41.51 29.66
C SER A 194 -31.15 43.03 29.44
N ALA A 195 -30.76 43.48 28.24
CA ALA A 195 -30.78 44.90 27.87
C ALA A 195 -32.20 45.48 27.86
N GLU A 196 -33.19 44.73 27.38
CA GLU A 196 -34.59 45.17 27.40
C GLU A 196 -35.13 45.28 28.83
N ALA A 197 -34.85 44.29 29.69
CA ALA A 197 -35.22 44.31 31.10
C ALA A 197 -34.63 45.53 31.81
N LEU A 198 -33.36 45.84 31.57
CA LEU A 198 -32.71 47.04 32.09
C LEU A 198 -33.42 48.32 31.61
N ARG A 199 -33.74 48.43 30.31
CA ARG A 199 -34.52 49.57 29.78
C ARG A 199 -35.89 49.69 30.43
N ALA A 200 -36.57 48.57 30.71
CA ALA A 200 -37.87 48.56 31.39
C ALA A 200 -37.76 49.05 32.84
N LEU A 201 -36.73 48.63 33.58
CA LEU A 201 -36.46 49.13 34.92
C LEU A 201 -36.17 50.64 34.92
N HIS A 202 -35.38 51.13 33.96
CA HIS A 202 -35.15 52.57 33.80
C HIS A 202 -36.45 53.34 33.53
N ARG A 203 -37.35 52.82 32.69
CA ARG A 203 -38.67 53.44 32.45
C ARG A 203 -39.52 53.51 33.73
N ARG A 204 -39.59 52.42 34.50
CA ARG A 204 -40.34 52.38 35.78
C ARG A 204 -39.75 53.34 36.80
N LYS A 205 -38.42 53.39 36.93
CA LYS A 205 -37.73 54.33 37.81
C LYS A 205 -38.12 55.78 37.47
N LYS A 206 -38.09 56.14 36.20
CA LYS A 206 -38.49 57.47 35.73
C LYS A 206 -39.96 57.79 36.06
N GLN A 207 -40.88 56.85 35.86
CA GLN A 207 -42.29 57.03 36.21
C GLN A 207 -42.50 57.27 37.71
N ILE A 208 -41.75 56.55 38.56
CA ILE A 208 -41.80 56.75 40.02
C ILE A 208 -41.27 58.13 40.39
N GLU A 209 -40.17 58.57 39.78
CA GLU A 209 -39.62 59.92 39.99
C GLU A 209 -40.63 61.01 39.59
N GLU A 210 -41.26 60.88 38.41
CA GLU A 210 -42.32 61.79 37.95
C GLU A 210 -43.53 61.80 38.88
N PHE A 211 -43.97 60.63 39.36
CA PHE A 211 -45.06 60.51 40.32
C PHE A 211 -44.72 61.17 41.67
N ASN A 212 -43.50 60.97 42.18
CA ASN A 212 -43.05 61.59 43.43
C ASN A 212 -43.01 63.12 43.31
N VAL A 213 -42.53 63.65 42.18
CA VAL A 213 -42.54 65.10 41.90
C VAL A 213 -43.97 65.63 41.84
N ALA A 214 -44.89 64.93 41.17
CA ALA A 214 -46.29 65.33 41.10
C ALA A 214 -46.99 65.31 42.46
N THR A 215 -46.69 64.30 43.29
CA THR A 215 -47.24 64.16 44.64
C THR A 215 -46.74 65.26 45.57
N ALA A 216 -45.47 65.68 45.43
CA ALA A 216 -44.89 66.77 46.23
C ALA A 216 -45.42 68.17 45.87
N ALA A 217 -46.10 68.32 44.73
CA ALA A 217 -46.67 69.59 44.27
C ALA A 217 -48.14 69.80 44.71
N CYS A 218 -48.79 68.76 45.23
CA CYS A 218 -50.16 68.82 45.78
C CYS A 218 -50.12 69.15 47.28
#